data_AF-A0AAN7FEE5-F1
#
_entry.id   AF-A0AAN7FEE5-F1
#
_cell.length_a   1.000
_cell.length_b   1.000
_cell.length_c   1.000
_cell.angle_alpha   90.00
_cell.angle_beta   90.00
_cell.angle_gamma   90.00
#
_symmetry.space_group_name_H-M   'P 1'
#
loop_
_entity.id
_entity.type
_entity.pdbx_description
1 polymer ?
#
loop_
_entity_poly.entity_id
_entity_poly.type
_entity_poly.pdbx_seq_one_letter_code
_entity_poly.pdbx_strand_id
1 'polypeptide(L)'
;MGDSELKKYLADVLSVLALTMSAEGERDSLKYRLEGSGGDIGSWGHEYVRNLAGEISQEYAKRQSEEVPIEDLMELVQQIVAFHMKHNAEPEAVDLLMEVEDLDLLIEHVDSTNFRRTCLYLTSSARYLPGPDDMFGPGYCLHDLYKI
;
A
#
# COMPACT_ATOMS: atom_id res chain seq x y z
N MET A 1 -7.29 32.50 2.43
CA MET A 1 -6.45 31.45 3.06
C MET A 1 -7.28 30.35 3.73
N GLY A 2 -8.47 30.60 4.29
CA GLY A 2 -9.30 29.53 4.89
C GLY A 2 -10.00 28.57 3.90
N ASP A 3 -10.30 29.04 2.69
CA ASP A 3 -11.09 28.26 1.72
C ASP A 3 -10.32 27.05 1.14
N SER A 4 -9.00 27.21 0.95
CA SER A 4 -8.12 26.14 0.44
C SER A 4 -7.94 24.99 1.43
N GLU A 5 -7.92 25.29 2.73
CA GLU A 5 -7.76 24.28 3.77
C GLU A 5 -9.08 23.53 4.00
N LEU A 6 -10.21 24.24 3.98
CA LEU A 6 -11.54 23.60 4.03
C LEU A 6 -11.75 22.64 2.86
N LYS A 7 -11.28 23.02 1.66
CA LYS A 7 -11.33 22.15 0.47
C LYS A 7 -10.55 20.84 0.70
N LYS A 8 -9.34 20.90 1.27
CA LYS A 8 -8.54 19.70 1.56
C LYS A 8 -9.20 18.79 2.59
N TYR A 9 -9.74 19.36 3.67
CA TYR A 9 -10.47 18.57 4.67
C TYR A 9 -11.74 17.94 4.09
N LEU A 10 -12.45 18.64 3.22
CA LEU A 10 -13.59 18.08 2.52
C LEU A 10 -13.16 16.95 1.58
N ALA A 11 -12.02 17.07 0.91
CA ALA A 11 -11.46 15.99 0.09
C ALA A 11 -11.14 14.75 0.94
N ASP A 12 -10.58 14.90 2.15
CA ASP A 12 -10.37 13.76 3.05
C ASP A 12 -11.70 13.06 3.41
N VAL A 13 -12.77 13.82 3.68
CA VAL A 13 -14.10 13.25 3.96
C VAL A 13 -14.68 12.56 2.72
N LEU A 14 -14.56 13.17 1.54
CA LEU A 14 -15.03 12.60 0.28
C LEU A 14 -14.30 11.31 -0.07
N SER A 15 -13.00 11.23 0.22
CA SER A 15 -12.19 10.02 0.05
C SER A 15 -12.76 8.84 0.83
N VAL A 16 -13.23 9.07 2.06
CA VAL A 16 -13.83 8.02 2.91
C VAL A 16 -15.25 7.69 2.47
N LEU A 17 -16.03 8.68 2.04
CA LEU A 17 -17.39 8.42 1.53
C LEU A 17 -17.38 7.64 0.22
N ALA A 18 -16.34 7.83 -0.61
CA ALA A 18 -16.16 7.13 -1.87
C ALA A 18 -16.12 5.60 -1.70
N LEU A 19 -15.68 5.09 -0.54
CA LEU A 19 -15.68 3.65 -0.20
C LEU A 19 -17.02 2.95 -0.48
N THR A 20 -18.14 3.65 -0.29
CA THR A 20 -19.48 3.07 -0.40
C THR A 20 -20.31 3.66 -1.54
N MET A 21 -19.87 4.77 -2.11
CA MET A 21 -20.63 5.53 -3.09
C MET A 21 -19.99 5.60 -4.48
N SER A 22 -18.69 5.30 -4.59
CA SER A 22 -17.99 5.27 -5.88
C SER A 22 -18.53 4.14 -6.75
N ALA A 23 -18.65 4.39 -8.05
CA ALA A 23 -18.82 3.28 -8.98
C ALA A 23 -17.54 2.43 -8.98
N GLU A 24 -17.69 1.11 -9.17
CA GLU A 24 -16.56 0.20 -9.25
C GLU A 24 -15.58 0.66 -10.35
N GLY A 25 -14.31 0.81 -9.99
CA GLY A 25 -13.23 1.18 -10.92
C GLY A 25 -12.95 2.68 -11.06
N GLU A 26 -13.77 3.57 -10.49
CA GLU A 26 -13.52 5.02 -10.57
C GLU A 26 -12.36 5.52 -9.70
N ARG A 27 -11.95 4.73 -8.68
CA ARG A 27 -10.81 5.03 -7.79
C ARG A 27 -10.92 6.41 -7.14
N ASP A 28 -12.15 6.79 -6.80
CA ASP A 28 -12.47 8.11 -6.25
C ASP A 28 -11.84 8.30 -4.86
N SER A 29 -11.69 7.22 -4.08
CA SER A 29 -11.07 7.30 -2.75
C SER A 29 -9.63 7.81 -2.86
N LEU A 30 -8.84 7.23 -3.75
CA LEU A 30 -7.46 7.62 -4.03
C LEU A 30 -7.39 9.04 -4.60
N LYS A 31 -8.26 9.37 -5.56
CA LYS A 31 -8.31 10.71 -6.16
C LYS A 31 -8.49 11.80 -5.10
N TYR A 32 -9.50 11.65 -4.23
CA TYR A 32 -9.74 12.63 -3.17
C TYR A 32 -8.65 12.59 -2.09
N ARG A 33 -8.02 11.43 -1.86
CA ARG A 33 -6.89 11.31 -0.92
C ARG A 33 -5.69 12.13 -1.38
N LEU A 34 -5.36 12.10 -2.67
CA LEU A 34 -4.27 12.89 -3.26
C LEU A 34 -4.55 14.41 -3.23
N GLU A 35 -5.82 14.81 -3.28
CA GLU A 35 -6.25 16.21 -3.12
C GLU A 35 -6.44 16.64 -1.64
N GLY A 36 -6.30 15.69 -0.71
CA GLY A 36 -6.59 15.84 0.71
C GLY A 36 -5.58 16.67 1.50
N SER A 37 -5.74 16.67 2.82
CA SER A 37 -4.82 17.39 3.72
C SER A 37 -3.50 16.64 3.97
N GLY A 38 -3.41 15.37 3.56
CA GLY A 38 -2.26 14.51 3.86
C GLY A 38 -2.17 14.08 5.34
N GLY A 39 -3.28 14.17 6.08
CA GLY A 39 -3.35 13.69 7.47
C GLY A 39 -3.14 12.17 7.58
N ASP A 40 -2.96 11.66 8.79
CA ASP A 40 -2.70 10.23 9.04
C ASP A 40 -3.73 9.29 8.36
N ILE A 41 -3.23 8.38 7.52
CA ILE A 41 -4.05 7.45 6.73
C ILE A 41 -4.82 6.45 7.62
N GLY A 42 -4.25 6.11 8.78
CA GLY A 42 -4.82 5.14 9.71
C GLY A 42 -6.01 5.67 10.50
N SER A 43 -6.24 6.99 10.50
CA SER A 43 -7.27 7.64 11.32
C SER A 43 -8.70 7.21 10.96
N TRP A 44 -8.93 6.69 9.76
CA TRP A 44 -10.23 6.18 9.30
C TRP A 44 -10.38 4.66 9.40
N GLY A 45 -9.35 3.97 9.91
CA GLY A 45 -9.37 2.53 10.20
C GLY A 45 -9.00 1.63 9.01
N HIS A 46 -8.90 0.34 9.31
CA HIS A 46 -8.38 -0.68 8.39
C HIS A 46 -9.12 -0.78 7.05
N GLU A 47 -10.44 -0.64 7.05
CA GLU A 47 -11.23 -0.81 5.83
C GLU A 47 -10.91 0.27 4.79
N TYR A 48 -10.76 1.51 5.24
CA TYR A 48 -10.34 2.61 4.38
C TYR A 48 -8.93 2.38 3.82
N VAL A 49 -7.99 1.98 4.69
CA VAL A 49 -6.60 1.69 4.29
C VAL A 49 -6.55 0.55 3.28
N ARG A 50 -7.33 -0.52 3.49
CA ARG A 50 -7.42 -1.66 2.59
C ARG A 50 -7.97 -1.27 1.21
N ASN A 51 -9.03 -0.46 1.18
CA ASN A 51 -9.59 0.01 -0.09
C ASN A 51 -8.58 0.90 -0.83
N LEU A 52 -7.92 1.83 -0.13
CA LEU A 52 -6.88 2.66 -0.72
C LEU A 52 -5.73 1.84 -1.28
N ALA A 53 -5.26 0.82 -0.57
CA ALA A 53 -4.21 -0.08 -1.06
C ALA A 53 -4.60 -0.69 -2.41
N GLY A 54 -5.83 -1.21 -2.54
CA GLY A 54 -6.32 -1.78 -3.80
C GLY A 54 -6.44 -0.76 -4.93
N GLU A 55 -6.91 0.45 -4.65
CA GLU A 55 -6.98 1.52 -5.66
C GLU A 55 -5.58 1.99 -6.10
N ILE A 56 -4.63 2.05 -5.16
CA ILE A 56 -3.22 2.39 -5.43
C ILE A 56 -2.58 1.34 -6.33
N SER A 57 -2.71 0.04 -6.03
CA SER A 57 -2.15 -1.03 -6.87
C SER A 57 -2.66 -0.95 -8.31
N GLN A 58 -3.97 -0.70 -8.49
CA GLN A 58 -4.56 -0.55 -9.82
C GLN A 58 -4.06 0.70 -10.54
N GLU A 59 -3.97 1.84 -9.85
CA GLU A 59 -3.45 3.08 -10.42
C GLU A 59 -1.95 2.99 -10.74
N TYR A 60 -1.16 2.33 -9.89
CA TYR A 60 0.26 2.06 -10.11
C TYR A 60 0.47 1.28 -11.41
N ALA A 61 -0.21 0.14 -11.57
CA ALA A 61 -0.09 -0.67 -12.79
C ALA A 61 -0.46 0.12 -14.05
N LYS A 62 -1.50 0.97 -13.96
CA LYS A 62 -1.89 1.86 -15.06
C LYS A 62 -0.80 2.89 -15.36
N ARG A 63 -0.33 3.66 -14.36
CA ARG A 63 0.69 4.70 -14.55
C ARG A 63 2.02 4.13 -15.02
N GLN A 64 2.40 2.95 -14.55
CA GLN A 64 3.58 2.24 -15.01
C GLN A 64 3.48 1.91 -16.51
N SER A 65 2.32 1.42 -16.97
CA SER A 65 2.09 1.13 -18.39
C SER A 65 2.06 2.38 -19.29
N GLU A 66 1.66 3.52 -18.72
CA GLU A 66 1.58 4.82 -19.40
C GLU A 66 2.86 5.67 -19.23
N GLU A 67 3.88 5.16 -18.52
CA GLU A 67 5.13 5.86 -18.17
C GLU A 67 4.90 7.22 -17.46
N VAL A 68 3.89 7.27 -16.59
CA VAL A 68 3.49 8.45 -15.81
C VAL A 68 4.16 8.43 -14.42
N PRO A 69 4.47 9.59 -13.80
CA PRO A 69 5.00 9.68 -12.45
C PRO A 69 4.16 8.92 -11.40
N ILE A 70 4.84 8.20 -10.49
CA ILE A 70 4.26 7.34 -9.46
C ILE A 70 4.68 7.74 -8.03
N GLU A 71 5.46 8.81 -7.88
CA GLU A 71 6.07 9.20 -6.61
C GLU A 71 5.02 9.53 -5.53
N ASP A 72 3.92 10.16 -5.94
CA ASP A 72 2.76 10.45 -5.07
C ASP A 72 2.08 9.17 -4.55
N LEU A 73 2.03 8.12 -5.38
CA LEU A 73 1.52 6.81 -4.96
C LEU A 73 2.48 6.13 -3.98
N MET A 74 3.79 6.18 -4.24
CA MET A 74 4.79 5.54 -3.39
C MET A 74 4.85 6.17 -1.98
N GLU A 75 4.61 7.48 -1.86
CA GLU A 75 4.45 8.14 -0.56
C GLU A 75 3.26 7.60 0.25
N LEU A 76 2.16 7.26 -0.42
CA LEU A 76 1.00 6.62 0.22
C LEU A 76 1.28 5.15 0.56
N VAL A 77 1.96 4.41 -0.33
CA VAL A 77 2.38 3.02 -0.07
C VAL A 77 3.19 2.92 1.22
N GLN A 78 4.19 3.79 1.41
CA GLN A 78 5.00 3.82 2.63
C GLN A 78 4.14 4.00 3.90
N GLN A 79 3.15 4.90 3.85
CA GLN A 79 2.24 5.13 4.98
C GLN A 79 1.36 3.90 5.26
N ILE A 80 0.83 3.26 4.21
CA ILE A 80 -0.03 2.07 4.32
C ILE A 80 0.76 0.88 4.88
N VAL A 81 1.95 0.63 4.36
CA VAL A 81 2.82 -0.48 4.80
C VAL A 81 3.18 -0.28 6.28
N ALA A 82 3.60 0.92 6.66
CA ALA A 82 3.89 1.22 8.07
C ALA A 82 2.66 1.03 8.97
N PHE A 83 1.46 1.38 8.49
CA PHE A 83 0.21 1.15 9.22
C PHE A 83 -0.09 -0.35 9.37
N HIS A 84 -0.07 -1.10 8.28
CA HIS A 84 -0.36 -2.54 8.28
C HIS A 84 0.61 -3.33 9.17
N MET A 85 1.91 -3.07 9.04
CA MET A 85 2.95 -3.75 9.83
C MET A 85 2.82 -3.48 11.34
N LYS A 86 2.39 -2.26 11.73
CA LYS A 86 2.11 -1.93 13.14
C LYS A 86 0.82 -2.55 13.68
N HIS A 87 -0.12 -2.89 12.80
CA HIS A 87 -1.44 -3.39 13.18
C HIS A 87 -1.65 -4.86 12.81
N ASN A 88 -0.58 -5.65 12.72
CA ASN A 88 -0.64 -7.10 12.52
C ASN A 88 -1.27 -7.53 11.18
N ALA A 89 -1.20 -6.68 10.17
CA ALA A 89 -1.66 -6.92 8.81
C ALA A 89 -0.46 -7.14 7.86
N GLU A 90 0.50 -7.97 8.29
CA GLU A 90 1.68 -8.27 7.47
C GLU A 90 1.33 -8.84 6.09
N PRO A 91 0.35 -9.75 5.93
CA PRO A 91 -0.06 -10.24 4.61
C PRO A 91 -0.46 -9.11 3.66
N GLU A 92 -1.27 -8.17 4.13
CA GLU A 92 -1.76 -7.03 3.34
C GLU A 92 -0.63 -6.06 2.97
N ALA A 93 0.34 -5.86 3.85
CA ALA A 93 1.54 -5.08 3.54
C ALA A 93 2.38 -5.75 2.45
N VAL A 94 2.61 -7.06 2.56
CA VAL A 94 3.41 -7.82 1.60
C VAL A 94 2.72 -7.88 0.23
N ASP A 95 1.41 -8.10 0.18
CA ASP A 95 0.64 -8.13 -1.06
C ASP A 95 0.72 -6.80 -1.80
N LEU A 96 0.49 -5.68 -1.11
CA LEU A 96 0.61 -4.34 -1.70
C LEU A 96 2.02 -4.12 -2.29
N LEU A 97 3.07 -4.47 -1.55
CA LEU A 97 4.45 -4.30 -2.00
C LEU A 97 4.81 -5.18 -3.20
N MET A 98 4.23 -6.38 -3.30
CA MET A 98 4.39 -7.23 -4.48
C MET A 98 3.66 -6.61 -5.69
N GLU A 99 2.47 -6.04 -5.50
CA GLU A 99 1.70 -5.39 -6.57
C GLU A 99 2.34 -4.11 -7.09
N VAL A 100 3.07 -3.37 -6.26
CA VAL A 100 3.83 -2.17 -6.67
C VAL A 100 5.32 -2.45 -6.94
N GLU A 101 5.71 -3.73 -6.99
CA GLU A 101 7.06 -4.19 -7.33
C GLU A 101 8.21 -3.60 -6.46
N ASP A 102 7.92 -3.23 -5.21
CA ASP A 102 8.87 -2.58 -4.30
C ASP A 102 9.00 -3.33 -2.95
N LEU A 103 9.25 -4.64 -3.04
CA LEU A 103 9.27 -5.51 -1.87
C LEU A 103 10.41 -5.21 -0.89
N ASP A 104 11.48 -4.53 -1.34
CA ASP A 104 12.63 -4.18 -0.50
C ASP A 104 12.24 -3.21 0.63
N LEU A 105 11.21 -2.38 0.42
CA LEU A 105 10.67 -1.48 1.44
C LEU A 105 10.23 -2.24 2.71
N LEU A 106 9.88 -3.52 2.59
CA LEU A 106 9.46 -4.35 3.72
C LEU A 106 10.56 -4.46 4.78
N ILE A 107 11.83 -4.43 4.39
CA ILE A 107 12.99 -4.55 5.29
C ILE A 107 13.00 -3.43 6.34
N GLU A 108 12.53 -2.24 5.99
CA GLU A 108 12.49 -1.09 6.90
C GLU A 108 11.40 -1.19 7.98
N HIS A 109 10.42 -2.09 7.79
CA HIS A 109 9.25 -2.22 8.65
C HIS A 109 9.19 -3.53 9.44
N VAL A 110 10.10 -4.47 9.15
CA VAL A 110 10.17 -5.74 9.87
C VAL A 110 10.94 -5.59 11.18
N ASP A 111 10.37 -6.12 12.26
CA ASP A 111 10.97 -6.16 13.59
C ASP A 111 10.69 -7.51 14.29
N SER A 112 11.25 -7.68 15.49
CA SER A 112 11.12 -8.93 16.27
C SER A 112 9.67 -9.39 16.53
N THR A 113 8.68 -8.50 16.47
CA THR A 113 7.28 -8.79 16.75
C THR A 113 6.53 -9.32 15.52
N ASN A 114 6.89 -8.85 14.32
CA ASN A 114 6.23 -9.20 13.07
C ASN A 114 7.04 -10.18 12.20
N PHE A 115 8.36 -10.27 12.39
CA PHE A 115 9.30 -11.07 11.58
C PHE A 115 8.80 -12.47 11.26
N ARG A 116 8.38 -13.22 12.28
CA ARG A 116 7.94 -14.61 12.09
C ARG A 116 6.73 -14.71 11.16
N ARG A 117 5.78 -13.78 11.26
CA ARG A 117 4.56 -13.79 10.47
C ARG A 117 4.85 -13.36 9.03
N THR A 118 5.66 -12.32 8.86
CA THR A 118 6.13 -11.86 7.55
C THR A 118 6.86 -12.97 6.80
N CYS A 119 7.85 -13.63 7.43
CA CYS A 119 8.60 -14.72 6.81
C CYS A 119 7.73 -15.93 6.45
N LEU A 120 6.76 -16.29 7.31
CA LEU A 120 5.81 -17.37 7.03
C LEU A 120 4.92 -17.05 5.83
N TYR A 121 4.48 -15.79 5.71
CA TYR A 121 3.66 -15.35 4.60
C TYR A 121 4.46 -15.37 3.30
N LEU A 122 5.63 -14.72 3.26
CA LEU A 122 6.53 -14.72 2.09
C LEU A 122 6.89 -16.14 1.63
N THR A 123 7.24 -17.03 2.56
CA THR A 123 7.55 -18.43 2.23
C THR A 123 6.34 -19.15 1.63
N SER A 124 5.13 -18.82 2.10
CA SER A 124 3.90 -19.39 1.57
C SER A 124 3.60 -18.86 0.17
N SER A 125 3.72 -17.56 -0.05
CA SER A 125 3.47 -16.87 -1.32
C SER A 125 4.49 -17.25 -2.41
N ALA A 126 5.76 -17.43 -2.04
CA ALA A 126 6.82 -17.85 -2.98
C ALA A 126 6.53 -19.20 -3.68
N ARG A 127 5.70 -20.07 -3.08
CA ARG A 127 5.29 -21.35 -3.69
C ARG A 127 4.35 -21.20 -4.88
N TYR A 128 3.75 -20.02 -5.05
CA TYR A 128 2.73 -19.75 -6.06
C TYR A 128 3.23 -18.85 -7.20
N LEU A 129 4.50 -18.42 -7.17
CA LEU A 129 5.07 -17.57 -8.21
C LEU A 129 5.57 -18.40 -9.41
N PRO A 130 5.21 -18.01 -10.65
CA PRO A 130 5.48 -18.82 -11.83
C PRO A 130 6.91 -18.64 -12.35
N GLY A 131 7.85 -19.43 -11.84
CA GLY A 131 9.17 -19.62 -12.44
C GLY A 131 10.32 -18.96 -11.69
N PRO A 132 11.58 -19.30 -12.04
CA PRO A 132 12.77 -18.87 -11.30
C PRO A 132 13.01 -17.36 -11.34
N ASP A 133 12.48 -16.65 -12.34
CA ASP A 133 12.65 -15.19 -12.49
C ASP A 133 11.70 -14.39 -11.56
N ASP A 134 10.47 -14.88 -11.34
CA ASP A 134 9.54 -14.28 -10.37
C ASP A 134 9.85 -14.70 -8.92
N MET A 135 10.72 -15.70 -8.75
CA MET A 135 11.23 -16.11 -7.44
C MET A 135 12.25 -15.11 -6.87
N PHE A 136 12.73 -14.17 -7.68
CA PHE A 136 13.77 -13.23 -7.28
C PHE A 136 13.28 -12.24 -6.23
N GLY A 137 12.14 -11.57 -6.39
CA GLY A 137 11.67 -10.56 -5.41
C GLY A 137 11.53 -11.12 -3.99
N PRO A 138 10.55 -12.01 -3.72
CA PRO A 138 10.33 -12.53 -2.37
C PRO A 138 11.46 -13.47 -1.90
N GLY A 139 12.20 -14.13 -2.80
CA GLY A 139 13.36 -14.93 -2.44
C GLY A 139 14.55 -14.10 -1.95
N TYR A 140 14.88 -12.99 -2.62
CA TYR A 140 15.93 -12.06 -2.18
C TYR A 140 15.51 -11.32 -0.91
N CYS A 141 14.28 -10.83 -0.84
CA CYS A 141 13.76 -10.19 0.36
C CYS A 141 13.82 -11.15 1.56
N LEU A 142 13.39 -12.43 1.41
CA LEU A 142 13.56 -13.44 2.47
C LEU A 142 15.02 -13.60 2.87
N HIS A 143 15.93 -13.74 1.90
CA HIS A 143 17.35 -13.91 2.18
C HIS A 143 17.94 -12.71 2.95
N ASP A 144 17.53 -11.48 2.62
CA ASP A 144 17.99 -10.29 3.31
C ASP A 144 17.33 -10.12 4.68
N LEU A 145 16.06 -10.50 4.84
CA LEU A 145 15.40 -10.59 6.14
C LEU A 145 16.11 -11.59 7.07
N TYR A 146 16.58 -12.73 6.56
CA TYR A 146 17.34 -13.71 7.38
C TYR A 146 18.72 -13.20 7.86
N LYS A 147 19.19 -12.04 7.38
CA LYS A 147 20.44 -11.41 7.86
C LYS A 147 20.22 -10.37 8.96
N ILE A 148 18.98 -9.98 9.22
CA ILE A 148 18.57 -9.06 10.29
C ILE A 148 18.51 -9.83 11.62
#